data_AF-Q6YPR1-F1
#
_entry.id   AF-Q6YPR1-F1
#
_cell.length_a   1.000
_cell.length_b   1.000
_cell.length_c   1.000
_cell.angle_alpha   90.00
_cell.angle_beta   90.00
_cell.angle_gamma   90.00
#
_symmetry.space_group_name_H-M   'P 1'
#
loop_
_entity.id
_entity.type
_entity.pdbx_description
1 polymer ?
#
loop_
_entity_poly.entity_id
_entity_poly.type
_entity_poly.pdbx_seq_one_letter_code
_entity_poly.pdbx_strand_id
1 'polypeptide(L)'
;MLLYGVPGTGKTFFANCFMKDTNFKYVAKCTGADFAQKYVGESVKAVHSLFDSARKIADEHSGAIIFVDECEDVFVDLTQIREHHKGQSEAVTAFKEELTSEKNNPTKPIFLIAATNYLDKMDDAIKSRFTYKIEVKPSKKNHAKTL
;
A
#
# COMPACT_ATOMS: atom_id res chain seq x y z
N MET A 1 -3.44 1.77 6.32
CA MET A 1 -4.83 1.33 6.02
C MET A 1 -4.83 0.43 4.79
N LEU A 2 -5.59 -0.66 4.81
CA LEU A 2 -5.80 -1.57 3.68
C LEU A 2 -7.27 -1.48 3.23
N LEU A 3 -7.49 -1.07 1.99
CA LEU A 3 -8.80 -1.04 1.32
C LEU A 3 -8.93 -2.30 0.45
N TYR A 4 -9.97 -3.09 0.65
CA TYR A 4 -10.17 -4.33 -0.12
C TYR A 4 -11.62 -4.51 -0.56
N GLY A 5 -11.85 -5.35 -1.58
CA GLY A 5 -13.19 -5.64 -2.09
C GLY A 5 -13.18 -5.84 -3.60
N VAL A 6 -14.33 -6.18 -4.18
CA VAL A 6 -14.42 -6.50 -5.62
C VAL A 6 -13.99 -5.31 -6.51
N PRO A 7 -13.52 -5.56 -7.75
CA PRO A 7 -13.19 -4.49 -8.70
C PRO A 7 -14.37 -3.55 -8.95
N GLY A 8 -14.06 -2.27 -9.24
CA GLY A 8 -15.08 -1.28 -9.57
C GLY A 8 -15.87 -0.69 -8.39
N THR A 9 -15.45 -0.94 -7.13
CA THR A 9 -16.11 -0.36 -5.93
C THR A 9 -15.56 1.00 -5.50
N GLY A 10 -14.63 1.58 -6.26
CA GLY A 10 -14.11 2.94 -5.98
C GLY A 10 -13.01 3.02 -4.93
N LYS A 11 -12.30 1.93 -4.61
CA LYS A 11 -11.18 1.91 -3.64
C LYS A 11 -10.12 2.97 -3.92
N THR A 12 -9.62 3.04 -5.15
CA THR A 12 -8.61 4.02 -5.58
C THR A 12 -9.16 5.46 -5.49
N PHE A 13 -10.43 5.65 -5.87
CA PHE A 13 -11.09 6.96 -5.75
C PHE A 13 -11.21 7.39 -4.28
N PHE A 14 -11.63 6.49 -3.40
CA PHE A 14 -11.69 6.73 -1.96
C PHE A 14 -10.33 7.10 -1.38
N ALA A 15 -9.27 6.36 -1.73
CA ALA A 15 -7.91 6.69 -1.32
C ALA A 15 -7.49 8.09 -1.79
N ASN A 16 -7.78 8.44 -3.05
CA ASN A 16 -7.48 9.76 -3.60
C ASN A 16 -8.22 10.90 -2.88
N CYS A 17 -9.50 10.72 -2.57
CA CYS A 17 -10.27 11.69 -1.77
C CYS A 17 -9.67 11.83 -0.38
N PHE A 18 -9.41 10.72 0.30
CA PHE A 18 -8.77 10.74 1.62
C PHE A 18 -7.44 11.50 1.60
N MET A 19 -6.57 11.22 0.63
CA MET A 19 -5.28 11.91 0.51
C MET A 19 -5.42 13.43 0.31
N LYS A 20 -6.43 13.87 -0.44
CA LYS A 20 -6.71 15.30 -0.66
C LYS A 20 -7.29 16.00 0.56
N ASP A 21 -8.05 15.28 1.38
CA ASP A 21 -8.74 15.83 2.55
C ASP A 21 -7.90 15.80 3.84
N THR A 22 -6.68 15.25 3.78
CA THR A 22 -5.76 15.19 4.93
C THR A 22 -4.71 16.31 4.91
N ASN A 23 -4.18 16.65 6.09
CA ASN A 23 -3.02 17.56 6.22
C ASN A 23 -1.67 16.87 5.98
N PHE A 24 -1.67 15.59 5.58
CA PHE A 24 -0.44 14.85 5.30
C PHE A 24 -0.01 15.07 3.87
N LYS A 25 1.31 15.13 3.66
CA LYS A 25 1.85 15.36 2.32
C LYS A 25 1.93 14.05 1.56
N TYR A 26 1.31 14.03 0.39
CA TYR A 26 1.38 12.89 -0.52
C TYR A 26 2.79 12.74 -1.13
N VAL A 27 3.36 11.53 -1.03
CA VAL A 27 4.72 11.20 -1.49
C VAL A 27 4.69 10.60 -2.89
N ALA A 28 4.00 9.47 -3.06
CA ALA A 28 4.00 8.71 -4.31
C ALA A 28 2.80 7.75 -4.42
N LYS A 29 2.45 7.42 -5.68
CA LYS A 29 1.65 6.25 -6.03
C LYS A 29 2.62 5.15 -6.42
N CYS A 30 2.49 3.99 -5.81
CA CYS A 30 3.26 2.80 -6.18
C CYS A 30 2.30 1.67 -6.62
N THR A 31 2.82 0.78 -7.45
CA THR A 31 2.16 -0.38 -8.05
C THR A 31 3.14 -1.56 -8.06
N GLY A 32 2.66 -2.75 -8.42
CA GLY A 32 3.51 -3.93 -8.62
C GLY A 32 4.72 -3.67 -9.53
N ALA A 33 4.53 -2.90 -10.60
CA ALA A 33 5.55 -2.62 -11.60
C ALA A 33 6.74 -1.83 -11.03
N ASP A 34 6.52 -0.96 -10.04
CA ASP A 34 7.59 -0.16 -9.43
C ASP A 34 8.62 -1.03 -8.70
N PHE A 35 8.21 -2.21 -8.23
CA PHE A 35 9.04 -3.14 -7.47
C PHE A 35 9.35 -4.45 -8.24
N ALA A 36 8.82 -4.62 -9.45
CA ALA A 36 9.09 -5.76 -10.32
C ALA A 36 10.39 -5.52 -11.12
N GLN A 37 11.53 -5.53 -10.43
CA GLN A 37 12.84 -5.30 -11.06
C GLN A 37 13.52 -6.60 -11.51
N LYS A 38 14.23 -6.52 -12.64
CA LYS A 38 14.93 -7.68 -13.23
C LYS A 38 16.22 -8.05 -12.48
N TYR A 39 16.78 -7.11 -11.71
CA TYR A 39 18.04 -7.29 -11.01
C TYR A 39 17.83 -7.45 -9.50
N VAL A 40 18.59 -8.38 -8.92
CA VAL A 40 18.56 -8.70 -7.48
C VAL A 40 18.90 -7.45 -6.65
N GLY A 41 18.07 -7.16 -5.64
CA GLY A 41 18.29 -6.06 -4.70
C GLY A 41 17.83 -4.68 -5.16
N GLU A 42 17.38 -4.50 -6.41
CA GLU A 42 16.82 -3.22 -6.85
C GLU A 42 15.47 -2.93 -6.19
N SER A 43 14.64 -3.95 -6.01
CA SER A 43 13.36 -3.83 -5.31
C SER A 43 13.54 -3.36 -3.86
N VAL A 44 14.56 -3.88 -3.16
CA VAL A 44 14.90 -3.46 -1.79
C VAL A 44 15.32 -1.99 -1.76
N LYS A 45 16.21 -1.58 -2.67
CA LYS A 45 16.66 -0.18 -2.78
C LYS A 45 15.49 0.77 -3.08
N ALA A 46 14.57 0.38 -3.96
CA ALA A 46 13.39 1.17 -4.29
C ALA A 46 12.50 1.39 -3.06
N VAL A 47 12.28 0.36 -2.24
CA VAL A 47 11.52 0.47 -0.98
C VAL A 47 12.22 1.40 0.02
N HIS A 48 13.52 1.21 0.27
CA HIS A 48 14.24 2.10 1.18
C HIS A 48 14.23 3.56 0.72
N SER A 49 14.46 3.80 -0.57
CA SER A 49 14.44 5.15 -1.14
C SER A 49 13.06 5.82 -1.04
N LEU A 50 11.98 5.05 -1.22
CA LEU A 50 10.61 5.51 -1.01
C LEU A 50 10.40 5.93 0.44
N PHE A 51 10.81 5.12 1.41
CA PHE A 51 10.65 5.42 2.84
C PHE A 51 11.57 6.55 3.31
N ASP A 52 12.78 6.68 2.79
CA ASP A 52 13.66 7.84 3.06
C ASP A 52 13.04 9.14 2.57
N SER A 53 12.46 9.14 1.36
CA SER A 53 11.73 10.28 0.82
C SER A 53 10.50 10.61 1.67
N ALA A 54 9.75 9.59 2.10
CA ALA A 54 8.59 9.77 2.95
C ALA A 54 8.94 10.30 4.34
N ARG A 55 10.04 9.84 4.95
CA ARG A 55 10.56 10.35 6.23
C ARG A 55 10.89 11.84 6.13
N LYS A 56 11.68 12.24 5.13
CA LYS A 56 12.03 13.64 4.90
C LYS A 56 10.79 14.52 4.77
N ILE A 57 9.83 14.10 3.96
CA ILE A 57 8.58 14.83 3.77
C ILE A 57 7.77 14.89 5.07
N ALA A 58 7.70 13.80 5.83
CA ALA A 58 6.98 13.73 7.10
C ALA A 58 7.57 14.70 8.13
N ASP A 59 8.91 14.76 8.25
CA ASP A 59 9.60 15.65 9.19
C ASP A 59 9.37 17.14 8.86
N GLU A 60 9.28 17.47 7.57
CA GLU A 60 8.98 18.84 7.10
C GLU A 60 7.49 19.23 7.25
N HIS A 61 6.59 18.26 7.43
CA HIS A 61 5.13 18.47 7.43
C HIS A 61 4.46 17.88 8.68
N SER A 62 3.16 17.60 8.66
CA SER A 62 2.45 16.91 9.75
C SER A 62 2.49 15.38 9.64
N GLY A 63 3.14 14.86 8.60
CA GLY A 63 3.15 13.45 8.22
C GLY A 63 3.18 13.30 6.71
N ALA A 64 3.39 12.07 6.25
CA ALA A 64 3.49 11.73 4.83
C ALA A 64 2.54 10.59 4.48
N ILE A 65 2.06 10.54 3.22
CA ILE A 65 1.25 9.42 2.72
C ILE A 65 1.97 8.72 1.58
N ILE A 66 2.06 7.39 1.69
CA ILE A 66 2.42 6.49 0.58
C ILE A 66 1.15 5.75 0.19
N PHE A 67 0.84 5.71 -1.11
CA PHE A 67 -0.28 4.93 -1.63
C PHE A 67 0.20 3.81 -2.54
N VAL A 68 -0.15 2.57 -2.19
CA VAL A 68 0.13 1.37 -2.99
C VAL A 68 -1.19 0.85 -3.57
N ASP A 69 -1.41 1.09 -4.86
CA ASP A 69 -2.58 0.61 -5.59
C ASP A 69 -2.26 -0.77 -6.18
N GLU A 70 -3.29 -1.61 -6.35
CA GLU A 70 -3.11 -3.00 -6.82
C GLU A 70 -2.03 -3.73 -6.01
N CYS A 71 -2.10 -3.55 -4.68
CA CYS A 71 -1.02 -3.95 -3.79
C CYS A 71 -0.86 -5.47 -3.71
N GLU A 72 -1.81 -6.27 -4.21
CA GLU A 72 -1.65 -7.72 -4.42
C GLU A 72 -0.40 -8.08 -5.24
N ASP A 73 0.03 -7.22 -6.15
CA ASP A 73 1.21 -7.47 -7.00
C ASP A 73 2.53 -7.10 -6.32
N VAL A 74 2.47 -6.29 -5.25
CA VAL A 74 3.62 -5.93 -4.41
C VAL A 74 3.72 -6.84 -3.21
N PHE A 75 2.58 -7.12 -2.59
CA PHE A 75 2.43 -7.79 -1.30
C PHE A 75 2.04 -9.25 -1.44
N VAL A 76 2.52 -9.90 -2.50
CA VAL A 76 2.26 -11.30 -2.83
C VAL A 76 2.57 -12.25 -1.67
N ASP A 77 1.71 -13.27 -1.50
CA ASP A 77 1.96 -14.38 -0.58
C ASP A 77 3.25 -15.10 -0.96
N LEU A 78 4.25 -15.02 -0.07
CA LEU A 78 5.57 -15.59 -0.28
C LEU A 78 5.54 -17.12 -0.43
N THR A 79 4.53 -17.80 0.11
CA THR A 79 4.38 -19.26 -0.02
C THR A 79 3.96 -19.68 -1.42
N GLN A 80 3.36 -18.77 -2.20
CA GLN A 80 2.88 -19.01 -3.56
C GLN A 80 3.90 -18.58 -4.62
N ILE A 81 5.02 -17.99 -4.22
CA ILE A 81 6.06 -17.50 -5.12
C ILE A 81 6.88 -18.68 -5.66
N ARG A 82 6.87 -18.85 -6.98
CA ARG A 82 7.84 -19.69 -7.72
C ARG A 82 9.17 -18.94 -7.89
N GLU A 83 10.26 -19.66 -8.13
CA GLU A 83 11.64 -19.12 -8.25
C GLU A 83 11.80 -17.87 -9.16
N HIS A 84 10.87 -17.63 -10.09
CA HIS A 84 10.86 -16.48 -10.98
C HIS A 84 10.39 -15.13 -10.38
N HIS A 85 9.92 -15.06 -9.13
CA HIS A 85 9.43 -13.80 -8.51
C HIS A 85 10.28 -13.30 -7.33
N LYS A 86 11.60 -13.51 -7.39
CA LYS A 86 12.53 -13.12 -6.32
C LYS A 86 12.45 -11.63 -5.93
N GLY A 87 12.31 -10.72 -6.90
CA GLY A 87 12.21 -9.28 -6.65
C GLY A 87 10.96 -8.85 -5.86
N GLN A 88 9.82 -9.51 -6.08
CA GLN A 88 8.60 -9.25 -5.30
C GLN A 88 8.75 -9.71 -3.85
N SER A 89 9.37 -10.88 -3.62
CA SER A 89 9.67 -11.37 -2.27
C SER A 89 10.58 -10.43 -1.48
N GLU A 90 11.60 -9.90 -2.16
CA GLU A 90 12.51 -8.88 -1.61
C GLU A 90 11.77 -7.59 -1.25
N ALA A 91 10.86 -7.11 -2.10
CA ALA A 91 10.04 -5.93 -1.82
C ALA A 91 9.16 -6.13 -0.58
N VAL A 92 8.43 -7.26 -0.47
CA VAL A 92 7.60 -7.59 0.69
C VAL A 92 8.41 -7.53 1.99
N THR A 93 9.62 -8.10 1.96
CA THR A 93 10.51 -8.14 3.12
C THR A 93 10.95 -6.73 3.51
N ALA A 94 11.41 -5.92 2.55
CA ALA A 94 11.81 -4.53 2.80
C ALA A 94 10.65 -3.67 3.34
N PHE A 95 9.42 -3.86 2.82
CA PHE A 95 8.24 -3.19 3.34
C PHE A 95 7.94 -3.60 4.79
N LYS A 96 8.05 -4.89 5.12
CA LYS A 96 7.87 -5.38 6.51
C LYS A 96 8.88 -4.73 7.45
N GLU A 97 10.14 -4.59 7.03
CA GLU A 97 11.19 -3.93 7.82
C GLU A 97 10.88 -2.45 8.02
N GLU A 98 10.62 -1.71 6.94
CA GLU A 98 10.35 -0.27 6.98
C GLU A 98 9.10 0.08 7.78
N LEU A 99 8.05 -0.75 7.74
CA LEU A 99 6.83 -0.56 8.55
C LEU A 99 7.05 -0.70 10.06
N THR A 100 8.13 -1.34 10.49
CA THR A 100 8.51 -1.48 11.92
C THR A 100 9.81 -0.76 12.25
N SER A 101 10.30 0.09 11.36
CA SER A 101 11.57 0.78 11.53
C SER A 101 11.49 1.83 12.65
N GLU A 102 12.42 1.75 13.60
CA GLU A 102 12.67 2.76 14.65
C GLU A 102 13.04 4.14 14.07
N LYS A 103 13.41 4.21 12.79
CA LYS A 103 13.69 5.47 12.09
C LYS A 103 12.42 6.30 11.84
N ASN A 104 11.24 5.70 11.97
CA ASN A 104 9.98 6.39 11.72
C ASN A 104 9.59 7.21 12.95
N ASN A 105 9.47 8.52 12.77
CA ASN A 105 9.11 9.43 13.83
C ASN A 105 7.64 9.22 14.26
N PRO A 106 7.36 8.83 15.52
CA PRO A 106 5.99 8.56 15.98
C PRO A 106 5.10 9.80 15.99
N THR A 107 5.68 11.01 16.03
CA THR A 107 4.94 12.28 16.00
C THR A 107 4.70 12.81 14.58
N LYS A 108 5.42 12.26 13.59
CA LYS A 108 5.35 12.62 12.16
C LYS A 108 5.18 11.36 11.33
N PRO A 109 3.97 10.76 11.34
CA PRO A 109 3.77 9.42 10.83
C PRO A 109 3.88 9.34 9.31
N ILE A 110 4.38 8.21 8.82
CA ILE A 110 4.22 7.77 7.43
C ILE A 110 2.97 6.89 7.37
N PHE A 111 1.91 7.41 6.75
CA PHE A 111 0.65 6.73 6.61
C PHE A 111 0.61 5.94 5.30
N LEU A 112 0.80 4.62 5.40
CA LEU A 112 0.69 3.71 4.25
C LEU A 112 -0.79 3.40 3.96
N ILE A 113 -1.27 3.75 2.77
CA ILE A 113 -2.56 3.34 2.23
C ILE A 113 -2.29 2.27 1.18
N ALA A 114 -3.00 1.15 1.26
CA ALA A 114 -2.92 0.08 0.27
C ALA A 114 -4.33 -0.26 -0.24
N ALA A 115 -4.47 -0.55 -1.52
CA ALA A 115 -5.74 -0.96 -2.14
C ALA A 115 -5.56 -2.26 -2.93
N THR A 116 -6.47 -3.22 -2.72
CA THR A 116 -6.42 -4.52 -3.41
C THR A 116 -7.79 -5.04 -3.84
N ASN A 117 -7.83 -5.79 -4.94
CA ASN A 117 -9.00 -6.59 -5.33
C ASN A 117 -8.93 -8.04 -4.84
N TYR A 118 -7.75 -8.51 -4.43
CA TYR A 118 -7.44 -9.92 -4.14
C TYR A 118 -6.76 -10.06 -2.79
N LEU A 119 -7.54 -9.90 -1.71
CA LEU A 119 -7.03 -9.98 -0.33
C LEU A 119 -6.39 -11.34 0.01
N ASP A 120 -6.87 -12.39 -0.65
CA ASP A 120 -6.40 -13.77 -0.53
C ASP A 120 -5.00 -13.99 -1.13
N LYS A 121 -4.58 -13.16 -2.10
CA LYS A 121 -3.26 -13.25 -2.73
C LYS A 121 -2.14 -12.55 -1.94
N MET A 122 -2.50 -11.84 -0.88
CA MET A 122 -1.54 -11.06 -0.09
C MET A 122 -0.93 -11.88 1.05
N ASP A 123 0.34 -11.62 1.34
CA ASP A 123 1.07 -12.19 2.48
C ASP A 123 0.39 -11.83 3.83
N ASP A 124 0.22 -12.84 4.70
CA ASP A 124 -0.48 -12.67 5.97
C ASP A 124 0.29 -11.76 6.95
N ALA A 125 1.62 -11.83 6.95
CA ALA A 125 2.44 -11.04 7.85
C ALA A 125 2.34 -9.55 7.49
N ILE A 126 2.35 -9.17 6.20
CA ILE A 126 2.15 -7.77 5.81
C ILE A 126 0.70 -7.31 6.01
N LYS A 127 -0.30 -8.17 5.76
CA LYS A 127 -1.70 -7.89 6.12
C LYS A 127 -1.84 -7.57 7.61
N SER A 128 -1.10 -8.25 8.49
CA SER A 128 -1.14 -7.99 9.93
C SER A 128 -0.57 -6.62 10.34
N ARG A 129 0.29 -6.01 9.52
CA ARG A 129 0.87 -4.67 9.78
C ARG A 129 -0.10 -3.53 9.48
N PHE A 130 -1.20 -3.79 8.76
CA PHE A 130 -2.23 -2.79 8.55
C PHE A 130 -3.19 -2.71 9.74
N THR A 131 -3.17 -1.58 10.45
CA THR A 131 -4.07 -1.29 11.58
C THR A 131 -5.55 -1.31 11.17
N TYR A 132 -5.88 -0.67 10.05
CA TYR A 132 -7.24 -0.58 9.53
C TYR A 132 -7.36 -1.42 8.27
N LYS A 133 -8.36 -2.31 8.23
CA LYS A 133 -8.74 -3.12 7.06
C LYS A 133 -10.20 -2.82 6.75
N ILE A 134 -10.46 -2.19 5.61
CA ILE A 134 -11.79 -1.69 5.25
C ILE A 134 -12.25 -2.38 3.97
N GLU A 135 -13.36 -3.12 4.08
CA GLU A 135 -14.03 -3.69 2.92
C GLU A 135 -14.88 -2.61 2.23
N VAL A 136 -14.55 -2.29 0.98
CA VAL A 136 -15.32 -1.38 0.14
C VAL A 136 -16.33 -2.20 -0.66
N LYS A 137 -17.54 -2.28 -0.12
CA LYS A 137 -18.65 -3.02 -0.72
C LYS A 137 -19.23 -2.26 -1.93
N PRO A 138 -19.70 -2.97 -2.96
CA PRO A 138 -20.47 -2.34 -4.03
C PRO A 138 -21.65 -1.58 -3.46
N SER A 139 -21.95 -0.42 -4.05
CA SER A 139 -23.22 0.24 -3.79
C SER A 139 -24.34 -0.72 -4.13
N LYS A 140 -25.19 -1.07 -3.15
CA LYS A 140 -26.47 -1.70 -3.46
C LYS A 140 -27.21 -0.68 -4.32
N LYS A 141 -27.39 -0.96 -5.60
CA LYS A 141 -28.38 -0.24 -6.40
C LYS A 141 -29.71 -0.41 -5.68
N ASN A 142 -30.09 0.55 -4.84
CA ASN A 142 -31.49 0.70 -4.47
C ASN A 142 -32.21 0.81 -5.81
N HIS A 143 -33.13 -0.12 -6.05
CA HIS A 143 -34.14 0.06 -7.06
C HIS A 143 -34.73 1.46 -6.84
N ALA A 144 -34.36 2.39 -7.71
CA ALA A 144 -35.19 3.55 -7.96
C ALA A 144 -36.50 2.96 -8.50
N LYS A 145 -37.42 2.66 -7.59
CA LYS A 145 -38.84 2.70 -7.90
C LYS A 145 -39.05 4.09 -8.45
N THR A 146 -39.17 4.16 -9.77
CA THR A 146 -39.81 5.25 -10.48
C THR A 146 -41.14 5.51 -9.79
N LEU A 147 -41.22 6.64 -9.08
CA LEU A 147 -42.49 7.27 -8.72
C LEU A 147 -43.08 7.93 -9.97
#